data_AF-A0AA39MGK9-F1
#
_entry.id   AF-A0AA39MGK9-F1
#
_cell.length_a   1.000
_cell.length_b   1.000
_cell.length_c   1.000
_cell.angle_alpha   90.00
_cell.angle_beta   90.00
_cell.angle_gamma   90.00
#
_symmetry.space_group_name_H-M   'P 1'
#
loop_
_entity.id
_entity.type
_entity.pdbx_description
1 polymer ?
#
loop_
_entity_poly.entity_id
_entity_poly.type
_entity_poly.pdbx_seq_one_letter_code
_entity_poly.pdbx_strand_id
1 'polypeptide(L)'
;MFFEYGPFWLPSYLTLRQVPTSTQAALLYTPWNDLSKTMKREKRHREFVPVSLRQRFRSVFDSIPHIAAGLGQNMNIIAPSESQGEIVHPNVSSTSEDEEPVLETIPDSSSDVRPELSPNSLVAGSEIYPVDEQSTSNCDSLSDDVDRYVRRYTDRSGITISLFTISAFTETGQAEASIKVPKQQFHTGLRPVIPSSLADTPCAALGVQGVLDRLNATLGTSHTLNTPSVLSLLEECIEKNYDFGTVYGRLRRVWSRGNNNMEDELRRHEEGDRKMRQRVLVGNRIVNPNVGPRPCVVYPISHAWVDEEDRVDALTPINGKEWPVPIPKDANLNLIRIEMLNLKAEYTWLDILCLRQKDGLREDLRADEWKLDVPTIGYIYRSFSVVIYLSGLGRPLSLKEGDLDSDRSWFRRAWTVQEVGMDGRTIAGDTPDGPMHAEPIDDDGNYETDVLTRFHKQLKSLHTTQDIFNLLTAMRDRVSTNPVDRVAGLALPLWPDTIPAYYESGSLEDAWVALVNTTHEYNRGILLFQYPGVGLGCKKWRPTWDQVM
;
A
#
# COMPACT_ATOMS: atom_id res chain seq x y z
N MET A 1 10.31 -11.74 15.13
CA MET A 1 10.06 -10.72 14.10
C MET A 1 9.72 -11.44 12.82
N PHE A 2 8.72 -10.94 12.13
CA PHE A 2 8.16 -11.55 10.94
C PHE A 2 7.95 -10.44 9.92
N PHE A 3 8.25 -10.74 8.67
CA PHE A 3 7.68 -9.99 7.57
C PHE A 3 6.19 -10.30 7.51
N GLU A 4 5.32 -9.35 7.15
CA GLU A 4 3.89 -9.60 7.08
C GLU A 4 3.51 -10.47 5.87
N TYR A 5 3.78 -11.78 5.98
CA TYR A 5 3.24 -12.82 5.09
C TYR A 5 2.84 -14.08 5.87
N GLY A 6 1.96 -13.90 6.86
CA GLY A 6 1.11 -15.01 7.33
C GLY A 6 0.04 -15.35 6.29
N PRO A 7 -0.56 -16.56 6.31
CA PRO A 7 -1.36 -17.13 5.22
C PRO A 7 -2.77 -16.53 5.02
N PHE A 8 -2.95 -15.25 5.33
CA PHE A 8 -4.12 -14.45 4.96
C PHE A 8 -4.20 -14.19 3.44
N TRP A 9 -3.15 -14.55 2.69
CA TRP A 9 -2.97 -14.34 1.26
C TRP A 9 -2.85 -15.63 0.42
N LEU A 10 -3.45 -16.74 0.87
CA LEU A 10 -3.58 -17.95 0.04
C LEU A 10 -4.74 -17.79 -0.97
N PRO A 11 -4.49 -17.92 -2.29
CA PRO A 11 -5.44 -17.48 -3.32
C PRO A 11 -6.58 -18.47 -3.61
N SER A 12 -7.65 -18.37 -2.82
CA SER A 12 -8.96 -19.02 -3.05
C SER A 12 -9.75 -18.40 -4.23
N TYR A 13 -9.11 -18.25 -5.39
CA TYR A 13 -9.74 -17.82 -6.64
C TYR A 13 -10.30 -19.04 -7.41
N LEU A 14 -11.46 -19.54 -6.98
CA LEU A 14 -12.20 -20.59 -7.70
C LEU A 14 -13.40 -20.01 -8.46
N THR A 15 -13.31 -20.05 -9.79
CA THR A 15 -14.43 -19.98 -10.75
C THR A 15 -15.42 -18.81 -10.60
N LEU A 16 -15.08 -17.66 -11.19
CA LEU A 16 -16.11 -16.75 -11.71
C LEU A 16 -16.75 -17.37 -12.96
N ARG A 17 -17.90 -18.05 -12.80
CA ARG A 17 -18.80 -18.32 -13.94
C ARG A 17 -19.53 -17.03 -14.32
N GLN A 18 -19.66 -16.81 -15.63
CA GLN A 18 -20.42 -15.69 -16.17
C GLN A 18 -21.90 -15.77 -15.80
N VAL A 19 -22.52 -14.62 -15.52
CA VAL A 19 -23.99 -14.43 -15.46
C VAL A 19 -24.32 -13.17 -16.30
N PRO A 20 -25.36 -13.16 -17.15
CA PRO A 20 -25.56 -12.07 -18.13
C PRO A 20 -26.13 -10.76 -17.56
N THR A 21 -26.06 -9.69 -18.35
CA THR A 21 -26.49 -8.32 -18.03
C THR A 21 -27.95 -8.01 -18.38
N SER A 22 -28.75 -7.60 -17.39
CA SER A 22 -30.09 -6.98 -17.50
C SER A 22 -30.48 -6.46 -16.10
N THR A 23 -31.09 -5.30 -15.81
CA THR A 23 -31.81 -4.27 -16.62
C THR A 23 -31.55 -2.85 -16.05
N GLN A 24 -32.19 -1.81 -16.59
CA GLN A 24 -31.90 -0.37 -16.42
C GLN A 24 -32.63 0.34 -15.24
N ALA A 25 -32.02 1.45 -14.78
CA ALA A 25 -32.63 2.72 -14.30
C ALA A 25 -33.52 2.69 -13.02
N ALA A 26 -33.86 3.81 -12.35
CA ALA A 26 -33.62 5.24 -12.66
C ALA A 26 -33.43 6.13 -11.40
N LEU A 27 -32.79 7.29 -11.61
CA LEU A 27 -32.99 8.62 -10.95
C LEU A 27 -33.42 8.74 -9.48
N LEU A 28 -32.73 9.63 -8.74
CA LEU A 28 -33.37 10.87 -8.25
C LEU A 28 -32.35 12.00 -7.98
N TYR A 29 -32.83 13.25 -8.05
CA TYR A 29 -32.08 14.50 -7.92
C TYR A 29 -32.34 15.12 -6.55
N THR A 30 -31.32 15.69 -5.88
CA THR A 30 -31.49 16.67 -4.79
C THR A 30 -30.31 17.68 -4.77
N PRO A 31 -30.49 18.90 -4.23
CA PRO A 31 -29.71 20.06 -4.70
C PRO A 31 -28.67 20.63 -3.73
N TRP A 32 -27.85 21.55 -4.25
CA TRP A 32 -26.98 22.47 -3.49
C TRP A 32 -27.72 23.14 -2.30
N ASN A 33 -27.30 22.88 -1.05
CA ASN A 33 -27.18 23.88 0.05
C ASN A 33 -26.77 23.26 1.41
N ASP A 34 -25.48 23.00 1.66
CA ASP A 34 -24.92 23.09 3.04
C ASP A 34 -23.39 23.34 3.12
N LEU A 35 -22.81 24.02 2.13
CA LEU A 35 -21.36 24.31 2.06
C LEU A 35 -20.83 25.22 3.21
N SER A 36 -21.71 25.75 4.07
CA SER A 36 -21.37 26.71 5.12
C SER A 36 -20.81 26.10 6.41
N LYS A 37 -21.08 24.82 6.69
CA LYS A 37 -20.74 24.17 7.97
C LYS A 37 -19.38 23.48 7.93
N THR A 38 -19.05 22.80 6.83
CA THR A 38 -17.79 22.05 6.65
C THR A 38 -16.56 22.95 6.80
N MET A 39 -16.60 24.15 6.20
CA MET A 39 -15.51 25.14 6.23
C MET A 39 -15.09 25.60 7.63
N LYS A 40 -15.90 25.38 8.68
CA LYS A 40 -15.56 25.77 10.06
C LYS A 40 -14.68 24.75 10.79
N ARG A 41 -14.55 23.50 10.31
CA ARG A 41 -13.71 22.48 10.97
C ARG A 41 -12.29 22.41 10.43
N GLU A 42 -12.06 22.78 9.17
CA GLU A 42 -10.74 22.72 8.50
C GLU A 42 -9.79 23.87 8.86
N LYS A 43 -10.28 24.94 9.49
CA LYS A 43 -9.53 26.20 9.69
C LYS A 43 -8.39 26.14 10.74
N ARG A 44 -7.84 24.95 11.01
CA ARG A 44 -6.78 24.70 12.01
C ARG A 44 -5.47 24.13 11.44
N HIS A 45 -5.40 23.83 10.13
CA HIS A 45 -4.21 23.27 9.47
C HIS A 45 -3.79 24.01 8.17
N ARG A 46 -4.01 25.33 8.08
CA ARG A 46 -3.54 26.14 6.93
C ARG A 46 -2.95 27.49 7.32
N GLU A 47 -1.70 27.47 7.80
CA GLU A 47 -0.77 28.58 7.57
C GLU A 47 0.57 28.01 7.09
N PHE A 48 0.91 28.28 5.83
CA PHE A 48 2.25 28.48 5.25
C PHE A 48 2.15 28.39 3.72
N VAL A 49 2.02 29.56 3.06
CA VAL A 49 2.22 29.70 1.62
C VAL A 49 3.49 30.53 1.42
N PRO A 50 4.59 29.97 0.88
CA PRO A 50 5.83 30.71 0.67
C PRO A 50 5.62 31.97 -0.18
N VAL A 51 6.27 33.06 0.22
CA VAL A 51 6.13 34.39 -0.43
C VAL A 51 6.55 34.35 -1.91
N SER A 52 7.56 33.52 -2.23
CA SER A 52 8.04 33.26 -3.59
C SER A 52 6.94 32.75 -4.54
N LEU A 53 6.01 31.91 -4.06
CA LEU A 53 4.90 31.42 -4.87
C LEU A 53 3.94 32.55 -5.24
N ARG A 54 3.63 33.45 -4.29
CA ARG A 54 2.78 34.63 -4.54
C ARG A 54 3.41 35.60 -5.54
N GLN A 55 4.74 35.71 -5.55
CA GLN A 55 5.48 36.51 -6.54
C GLN A 55 5.42 35.89 -7.94
N ARG A 56 5.61 34.57 -8.09
CA ARG A 56 5.41 33.87 -9.37
C ARG A 56 3.98 34.03 -9.91
N PHE A 57 2.95 33.90 -9.06
CA PHE A 57 1.56 34.07 -9.51
C PHE A 57 1.26 35.49 -10.04
N ARG A 58 1.83 36.54 -9.43
CA ARG A 58 1.72 37.91 -9.98
C ARG A 58 2.42 38.03 -11.33
N SER A 59 3.69 37.60 -11.40
CA SER A 59 4.49 37.64 -12.63
C SER A 59 3.80 36.99 -13.85
N VAL A 60 3.03 35.92 -13.65
CA VAL A 60 2.26 35.26 -14.73
C VAL A 60 1.06 36.10 -15.16
N PHE A 61 0.28 36.67 -14.21
CA PHE A 61 -0.85 37.53 -14.51
C PHE A 61 -0.42 38.87 -15.17
N ASP A 62 0.65 39.47 -14.69
CA ASP A 62 1.20 40.74 -15.20
C ASP A 62 1.82 40.60 -16.62
N SER A 63 2.01 39.35 -17.11
CA SER A 63 2.57 39.05 -18.43
C SER A 63 1.52 38.84 -19.54
N ILE A 64 0.22 38.95 -19.25
CA ILE A 64 -0.86 38.74 -20.23
C ILE A 64 -1.22 40.07 -20.91
N PRO A 65 -1.10 40.20 -22.25
CA PRO A 65 -1.48 41.44 -22.94
C PRO A 65 -2.98 41.75 -22.82
N HIS A 66 -3.32 42.93 -22.31
CA HIS A 66 -4.71 43.40 -22.27
C HIS A 66 -5.25 43.71 -23.68
N ILE A 67 -6.12 42.84 -24.20
CA ILE A 67 -7.01 43.18 -25.33
C ILE A 67 -8.32 43.72 -24.76
N ALA A 68 -8.56 45.02 -24.92
CA ALA A 68 -9.79 45.70 -24.51
C ALA A 68 -10.84 45.73 -25.63
N ALA A 69 -12.12 45.83 -25.25
CA ALA A 69 -13.28 45.61 -26.12
C ALA A 69 -13.49 46.67 -27.22
N GLY A 70 -14.20 46.29 -28.29
CA GLY A 70 -14.62 47.20 -29.36
C GLY A 70 -15.76 46.69 -30.24
N LEU A 71 -17.01 46.87 -29.77
CA LEU A 71 -18.27 46.80 -30.56
C LEU A 71 -18.60 45.41 -31.18
N GLY A 72 -19.82 45.10 -31.60
CA GLY A 72 -21.11 45.80 -31.49
C GLY A 72 -22.14 45.25 -32.48
N GLN A 73 -23.21 44.63 -31.96
CA GLN A 73 -24.43 44.11 -32.63
C GLN A 73 -24.52 44.15 -34.19
N ASN A 74 -24.69 42.98 -34.82
CA ASN A 74 -25.74 42.84 -35.86
C ASN A 74 -26.14 41.39 -36.24
N MET A 75 -27.46 41.15 -36.20
CA MET A 75 -28.33 40.35 -37.08
C MET A 75 -27.87 39.09 -37.86
N ASN A 76 -28.74 38.07 -37.75
CA ASN A 76 -29.22 37.13 -38.79
C ASN A 76 -28.36 35.95 -39.30
N ILE A 77 -28.83 34.76 -38.88
CA ILE A 77 -29.34 33.66 -39.74
C ILE A 77 -28.95 33.70 -41.23
N ILE A 78 -28.22 32.68 -41.67
CA ILE A 78 -28.44 31.91 -42.92
C ILE A 78 -27.71 30.57 -42.77
N ALA A 79 -28.25 29.49 -43.32
CA ALA A 79 -27.60 28.19 -43.45
C ALA A 79 -27.61 27.73 -44.91
N PRO A 80 -26.52 27.14 -45.43
CA PRO A 80 -26.55 26.38 -46.67
C PRO A 80 -26.45 24.87 -46.45
N SER A 81 -27.18 24.16 -47.30
CA SER A 81 -27.36 22.73 -47.48
C SER A 81 -26.10 21.90 -47.86
N GLU A 82 -26.31 20.58 -47.85
CA GLU A 82 -25.40 19.51 -48.29
C GLU A 82 -24.89 19.62 -49.75
N SER A 83 -23.94 18.73 -50.09
CA SER A 83 -23.85 18.11 -51.42
C SER A 83 -23.53 16.61 -51.25
N GLN A 84 -24.06 15.75 -52.15
CA GLN A 84 -23.96 14.28 -52.08
C GLN A 84 -23.31 13.68 -53.34
N GLY A 85 -22.78 12.46 -53.21
CA GLY A 85 -22.30 11.60 -54.31
C GLY A 85 -21.28 10.55 -53.79
N GLU A 86 -21.27 9.28 -54.22
CA GLU A 86 -22.16 8.60 -55.19
C GLU A 86 -22.29 7.07 -54.92
N ILE A 87 -23.42 6.55 -55.38
CA ILE A 87 -24.04 5.21 -55.35
C ILE A 87 -23.15 4.01 -55.78
N VAL A 88 -23.36 2.84 -55.14
CA VAL A 88 -23.54 1.51 -55.81
C VAL A 88 -24.52 0.63 -55.00
N HIS A 89 -25.53 0.04 -55.66
CA HIS A 89 -26.38 -1.07 -55.17
C HIS A 89 -26.15 -2.33 -56.04
N PRO A 90 -26.55 -3.56 -55.61
CA PRO A 90 -27.92 -4.02 -55.89
C PRO A 90 -28.60 -4.84 -54.75
N ASN A 91 -29.93 -4.67 -54.62
CA ASN A 91 -31.06 -5.64 -54.71
C ASN A 91 -30.86 -7.11 -54.19
N VAL A 92 -31.87 -7.87 -53.75
CA VAL A 92 -33.30 -7.99 -54.16
C VAL A 92 -34.23 -8.26 -52.94
N SER A 93 -35.54 -8.13 -53.14
CA SER A 93 -36.63 -8.10 -52.15
C SER A 93 -37.38 -9.44 -51.90
N SER A 94 -37.86 -9.59 -50.65
CA SER A 94 -39.22 -10.00 -50.20
C SER A 94 -39.97 -11.24 -50.73
N THR A 95 -40.61 -11.97 -49.79
CA THR A 95 -42.00 -12.49 -49.87
C THR A 95 -42.59 -12.67 -48.45
N SER A 96 -43.92 -12.88 -48.36
CA SER A 96 -44.73 -12.96 -47.12
C SER A 96 -45.62 -14.23 -47.10
N GLU A 97 -46.75 -14.21 -46.37
CA GLU A 97 -47.83 -15.24 -46.26
C GLU A 97 -47.57 -16.39 -45.25
N ASP A 98 -48.52 -16.84 -44.41
CA ASP A 98 -49.75 -16.19 -43.88
C ASP A 98 -50.36 -16.94 -42.65
N GLU A 99 -51.55 -16.46 -42.21
CA GLU A 99 -52.58 -17.11 -41.36
C GLU A 99 -52.63 -16.90 -39.81
N GLU A 100 -53.88 -16.89 -39.32
CA GLU A 100 -54.42 -16.50 -38.00
C GLU A 100 -55.54 -17.54 -37.61
N PRO A 101 -56.43 -17.37 -36.60
CA PRO A 101 -56.31 -16.93 -35.20
C PRO A 101 -56.95 -17.96 -34.22
N VAL A 102 -57.16 -17.60 -32.93
CA VAL A 102 -58.41 -17.87 -32.15
C VAL A 102 -58.42 -17.04 -30.84
N LEU A 103 -59.60 -16.84 -30.23
CA LEU A 103 -59.94 -15.76 -29.29
C LEU A 103 -60.13 -16.19 -27.80
N GLU A 104 -60.48 -15.16 -27.00
CA GLU A 104 -61.01 -15.13 -25.61
C GLU A 104 -59.96 -14.94 -24.49
N THR A 105 -59.91 -13.92 -23.62
CA THR A 105 -60.73 -12.79 -23.08
C THR A 105 -60.97 -12.91 -21.56
N ILE A 106 -60.53 -11.86 -20.84
CA ILE A 106 -60.69 -11.49 -19.41
C ILE A 106 -62.16 -11.00 -19.10
N PRO A 107 -62.60 -10.58 -17.88
CA PRO A 107 -61.90 -10.10 -16.65
C PRO A 107 -62.45 -10.78 -15.32
N ASP A 108 -62.50 -10.26 -14.07
CA ASP A 108 -62.20 -8.95 -13.45
C ASP A 108 -61.96 -8.96 -11.90
N SER A 109 -61.35 -7.87 -11.41
CA SER A 109 -61.51 -7.07 -10.16
C SER A 109 -62.00 -7.59 -8.77
N SER A 110 -61.14 -7.34 -7.77
CA SER A 110 -61.30 -6.37 -6.64
C SER A 110 -62.24 -6.58 -5.42
N SER A 111 -61.92 -5.87 -4.33
CA SER A 111 -62.74 -5.52 -3.12
C SER A 111 -62.98 -6.63 -2.04
N ASP A 112 -63.11 -6.39 -0.72
CA ASP A 112 -62.72 -5.26 0.17
C ASP A 112 -62.76 -5.63 1.70
N VAL A 113 -62.35 -4.69 2.58
CA VAL A 113 -62.80 -4.45 3.98
C VAL A 113 -62.36 -5.36 5.18
N ARG A 114 -62.35 -4.76 6.40
CA ARG A 114 -61.96 -5.29 7.75
C ARG A 114 -63.18 -5.74 8.61
N PRO A 115 -63.01 -6.23 9.87
CA PRO A 115 -62.82 -5.39 11.09
C PRO A 115 -61.65 -5.88 12.00
N GLU A 116 -61.08 -5.23 13.03
CA GLU A 116 -61.54 -4.38 14.18
C GLU A 116 -62.28 -5.16 15.29
N LEU A 117 -62.03 -5.03 16.61
CA LEU A 117 -61.21 -4.08 17.41
C LEU A 117 -60.89 -4.58 18.86
N SER A 118 -59.64 -4.40 19.36
CA SER A 118 -59.25 -4.06 20.78
C SER A 118 -59.61 -4.96 22.01
N PRO A 119 -59.14 -4.69 23.26
CA PRO A 119 -58.14 -3.69 23.76
C PRO A 119 -57.08 -4.18 24.81
N ASN A 120 -56.19 -3.26 25.21
CA ASN A 120 -55.30 -3.23 26.42
C ASN A 120 -54.03 -4.12 26.43
N SER A 121 -52.89 -3.73 27.02
CA SER A 121 -52.58 -2.59 27.93
C SER A 121 -51.29 -1.83 27.55
N LEU A 122 -51.17 -0.59 28.05
CA LEU A 122 -49.98 0.28 27.95
C LEU A 122 -48.76 -0.25 28.74
N VAL A 123 -47.55 0.15 28.32
CA VAL A 123 -46.58 0.93 29.13
C VAL A 123 -45.43 1.49 28.27
N ALA A 124 -44.95 2.68 28.65
CA ALA A 124 -43.79 3.45 28.17
C ALA A 124 -42.88 2.88 27.06
N GLY A 125 -42.79 3.62 25.94
CA GLY A 125 -41.67 3.52 25.00
C GLY A 125 -40.50 4.44 25.36
N SER A 126 -39.32 4.13 24.83
CA SER A 126 -38.20 5.06 24.71
C SER A 126 -37.39 4.65 23.48
N GLU A 127 -37.28 5.56 22.51
CA GLU A 127 -36.56 5.30 21.27
C GLU A 127 -35.05 5.27 21.52
N ILE A 128 -34.38 4.21 21.05
CA ILE A 128 -32.92 4.15 20.99
C ILE A 128 -32.54 4.00 19.52
N TYR A 129 -32.00 5.08 18.95
CA TYR A 129 -31.40 5.05 17.62
C TYR A 129 -30.13 4.19 17.65
N PRO A 130 -29.86 3.37 16.60
CA PRO A 130 -28.60 2.64 16.53
C PRO A 130 -27.44 3.63 16.40
N VAL A 131 -26.48 3.54 17.32
CA VAL A 131 -25.24 4.33 17.27
C VAL A 131 -24.20 3.56 16.45
N ASP A 132 -23.81 4.11 15.30
CA ASP A 132 -22.68 3.61 14.52
C ASP A 132 -21.36 3.90 15.27
N GLU A 133 -20.86 2.94 16.04
CA GLU A 133 -19.52 3.01 16.65
C GLU A 133 -18.41 2.85 15.59
N GLN A 134 -18.15 3.92 14.84
CA GLN A 134 -16.91 4.07 14.07
C GLN A 134 -15.72 4.30 15.01
N SER A 135 -15.30 3.22 15.69
CA SER A 135 -14.09 3.19 16.53
C SER A 135 -12.83 3.40 15.70
N THR A 136 -12.50 4.66 15.46
CA THR A 136 -11.23 5.12 14.90
C THR A 136 -10.15 4.96 15.97
N SER A 137 -9.44 3.84 15.90
CA SER A 137 -8.38 3.45 16.85
C SER A 137 -7.14 4.33 16.69
N ASN A 138 -7.13 5.51 17.31
CA ASN A 138 -5.93 6.32 17.47
C ASN A 138 -4.85 5.51 18.22
N CYS A 139 -3.63 5.47 17.67
CA CYS A 139 -2.47 4.83 18.30
C CYS A 139 -1.62 5.87 19.03
N ASP A 140 -2.06 6.28 20.23
CA ASP A 140 -1.35 7.28 21.03
C ASP A 140 -0.05 6.73 21.66
N SER A 141 1.06 7.43 21.40
CA SER A 141 2.33 7.45 22.14
C SER A 141 3.04 6.12 22.47
N LEU A 142 4.13 5.85 21.73
CA LEU A 142 5.03 4.68 21.86
C LEU A 142 5.67 4.46 23.25
N SER A 143 5.67 5.46 24.14
CA SER A 143 6.22 5.33 25.50
C SER A 143 5.38 4.40 26.38
N ASP A 144 4.05 4.43 26.20
CA ASP A 144 3.13 3.69 27.06
C ASP A 144 3.18 2.18 26.82
N ASP A 145 3.49 1.71 25.61
CA ASP A 145 3.35 0.29 25.26
C ASP A 145 4.49 -0.61 25.78
N VAL A 146 5.66 -0.06 26.11
CA VAL A 146 6.69 -0.81 26.85
C VAL A 146 6.23 -0.98 28.30
N ASP A 147 5.79 0.10 28.93
CA ASP A 147 5.35 0.08 30.33
C ASP A 147 4.06 -0.74 30.51
N ARG A 148 3.12 -0.65 29.57
CA ARG A 148 1.87 -1.44 29.50
C ARG A 148 2.15 -2.93 29.27
N TYR A 149 3.16 -3.29 28.49
CA TYR A 149 3.59 -4.69 28.34
C TYR A 149 4.23 -5.21 29.64
N VAL A 150 5.17 -4.45 30.21
CA VAL A 150 5.85 -4.81 31.47
C VAL A 150 4.84 -4.95 32.61
N ARG A 151 3.99 -3.94 32.86
CA ARG A 151 2.92 -3.98 33.88
C ARG A 151 1.99 -5.18 33.69
N ARG A 152 1.54 -5.48 32.47
CA ARG A 152 0.68 -6.65 32.19
C ARG A 152 1.32 -7.99 32.58
N TYR A 153 2.66 -8.08 32.56
CA TYR A 153 3.37 -9.28 32.99
C TYR A 153 3.71 -9.27 34.48
N THR A 154 4.19 -8.16 35.03
CA THR A 154 4.49 -8.05 36.48
C THR A 154 3.24 -8.25 37.32
N ASP A 155 2.18 -7.51 37.01
CA ASP A 155 0.99 -7.39 37.85
C ASP A 155 0.09 -8.64 37.79
N ARG A 156 0.29 -9.50 36.78
CA ARG A 156 -0.56 -10.66 36.49
C ARG A 156 0.12 -12.01 36.69
N SER A 157 1.45 -12.06 36.86
CA SER A 157 2.17 -13.35 36.90
C SER A 157 3.27 -13.48 37.96
N GLY A 158 3.87 -12.37 38.42
CA GLY A 158 5.05 -12.43 39.31
C GLY A 158 6.30 -13.09 38.68
N ILE A 159 6.30 -13.35 37.37
CA ILE A 159 7.40 -14.02 36.67
C ILE A 159 8.56 -13.04 36.48
N THR A 160 9.78 -13.50 36.78
CA THR A 160 11.02 -12.79 36.44
C THR A 160 11.12 -12.64 34.92
N ILE A 161 11.12 -11.39 34.42
CA ILE A 161 11.20 -11.13 32.98
C ILE A 161 12.58 -11.58 32.47
N SER A 162 12.60 -12.67 31.71
CA SER A 162 13.84 -13.20 31.14
C SER A 162 14.36 -12.32 30.00
N LEU A 163 15.67 -12.18 29.92
CA LEU A 163 16.34 -11.40 28.90
C LEU A 163 16.67 -12.30 27.70
N PHE A 164 15.92 -12.15 26.61
CA PHE A 164 16.14 -12.90 25.39
C PHE A 164 17.32 -12.30 24.61
N THR A 165 18.22 -13.14 24.12
CA THR A 165 19.30 -12.74 23.20
C THR A 165 19.27 -13.63 21.96
N ILE A 166 19.43 -12.99 20.81
CA ILE A 166 19.51 -13.57 19.48
C ILE A 166 20.76 -12.98 18.81
N SER A 167 21.65 -13.80 18.26
CA SER A 167 22.93 -13.36 17.70
C SER A 167 23.22 -13.95 16.32
N ALA A 168 24.11 -13.30 15.58
CA ALA A 168 24.59 -13.74 14.29
C ALA A 168 25.09 -15.20 14.34
N PHE A 169 25.82 -15.59 15.39
CA PHE A 169 26.28 -16.96 15.54
C PHE A 169 25.11 -17.95 15.71
N THR A 170 24.12 -17.61 16.55
CA THR A 170 22.95 -18.49 16.77
C THR A 170 22.02 -18.60 15.55
N GLU A 171 21.99 -17.59 14.68
CA GLU A 171 21.05 -17.49 13.56
C GLU A 171 21.66 -17.78 12.18
N THR A 172 23.00 -17.81 12.07
CA THR A 172 23.72 -17.98 10.79
C THR A 172 25.01 -18.80 10.91
N GLY A 173 25.50 -19.08 12.12
CA GLY A 173 26.82 -19.67 12.37
C GLY A 173 28.00 -18.71 12.21
N GLN A 174 27.79 -17.48 11.74
CA GLN A 174 28.84 -16.46 11.60
C GLN A 174 29.14 -15.79 12.94
N ALA A 175 30.43 -15.72 13.32
CA ALA A 175 30.84 -15.06 14.56
C ALA A 175 30.53 -13.56 14.50
N GLU A 176 30.04 -12.99 15.61
CA GLU A 176 29.57 -11.60 15.69
C GLU A 176 30.63 -10.60 15.24
N ALA A 177 31.90 -10.82 15.62
CA ALA A 177 33.03 -9.97 15.23
C ALA A 177 33.35 -9.97 13.72
N SER A 178 32.74 -10.86 12.92
CA SER A 178 32.83 -10.85 11.45
C SER A 178 31.74 -10.02 10.78
N ILE A 179 30.65 -9.70 11.50
CA ILE A 179 29.55 -8.89 10.97
C ILE A 179 29.90 -7.41 11.10
N LYS A 180 30.11 -6.75 9.96
CA LYS A 180 30.56 -5.35 9.89
C LYS A 180 29.55 -4.34 10.49
N VAL A 181 28.26 -4.64 10.41
CA VAL A 181 27.17 -3.77 10.89
C VAL A 181 26.90 -4.10 12.36
N PRO A 182 27.21 -3.24 13.34
CA PRO A 182 27.09 -3.59 14.76
C PRO A 182 25.66 -3.96 15.17
N LYS A 183 24.66 -3.29 14.56
CA LYS A 183 23.24 -3.55 14.80
C LYS A 183 22.79 -4.94 14.31
N GLN A 184 23.55 -5.61 13.43
CA GLN A 184 23.27 -6.98 12.96
C GLN A 184 23.93 -8.08 13.80
N GLN A 185 24.86 -7.73 14.69
CA GLN A 185 25.66 -8.69 15.46
C GLN A 185 24.81 -9.48 16.47
N PHE A 186 24.06 -8.79 17.31
CA PHE A 186 23.15 -9.39 18.28
C PHE A 186 22.05 -8.41 18.69
N HIS A 187 20.93 -8.95 19.13
CA HIS A 187 19.87 -8.21 19.80
C HIS A 187 19.58 -8.84 21.15
N THR A 188 19.45 -8.01 22.17
CA THR A 188 19.16 -8.40 23.56
C THR A 188 17.97 -7.57 24.06
N GLY A 189 16.92 -8.23 24.57
CA GLY A 189 15.66 -7.56 24.89
C GLY A 189 14.70 -8.37 25.78
N LEU A 190 13.71 -7.67 26.34
CA LEU A 190 12.72 -8.24 27.28
C LEU A 190 11.46 -8.81 26.58
N ARG A 191 11.28 -8.56 25.28
CA ARG A 191 10.19 -9.18 24.49
C ARG A 191 10.68 -10.55 23.96
N PRO A 192 9.89 -11.63 24.08
CA PRO A 192 10.27 -12.94 23.53
C PRO A 192 10.53 -12.89 22.03
N VAL A 193 11.65 -13.47 21.60
CA VAL A 193 12.05 -13.63 20.20
C VAL A 193 12.36 -15.10 19.96
N ILE A 194 11.66 -15.74 19.00
CA ILE A 194 11.96 -17.13 18.60
C ILE A 194 13.22 -17.16 17.72
N PRO A 195 14.15 -18.10 17.87
CA PRO A 195 15.24 -18.24 16.91
C PRO A 195 14.71 -18.70 15.54
N SER A 196 15.44 -18.42 14.46
CA SER A 196 15.11 -18.95 13.11
C SER A 196 14.99 -20.47 13.11
N SER A 197 15.89 -21.19 13.77
CA SER A 197 15.81 -22.66 13.87
C SER A 197 14.49 -23.18 14.43
N LEU A 198 13.85 -22.45 15.36
CA LEU A 198 12.52 -22.78 15.85
C LEU A 198 11.44 -22.34 14.86
N ALA A 199 11.57 -21.15 14.26
CA ALA A 199 10.63 -20.65 13.25
C ALA A 199 10.50 -21.60 12.06
N ASP A 200 11.63 -22.05 11.50
CA ASP A 200 11.72 -22.91 10.31
C ASP A 200 11.40 -24.39 10.61
N THR A 201 11.12 -24.76 11.87
CA THR A 201 10.75 -26.13 12.23
C THR A 201 9.32 -26.43 11.75
N PRO A 202 9.10 -27.47 10.91
CA PRO A 202 7.75 -27.87 10.49
C PRO A 202 6.87 -28.28 11.67
N CYS A 203 5.62 -27.79 11.73
CA CYS A 203 4.70 -28.14 12.81
C CYS A 203 4.42 -29.65 12.90
N ALA A 204 4.47 -30.37 11.77
CA ALA A 204 4.36 -31.83 11.72
C ALA A 204 5.48 -32.54 12.51
N ALA A 205 6.69 -31.96 12.61
CA ALA A 205 7.80 -32.51 13.38
C ALA A 205 7.72 -32.19 14.88
N LEU A 206 6.95 -31.16 15.27
CA LEU A 206 6.64 -30.85 16.68
C LEU A 206 5.42 -31.62 17.19
N GLY A 207 4.47 -31.92 16.30
CA GLY A 207 3.14 -32.43 16.65
C GLY A 207 2.28 -31.40 17.36
N VAL A 208 0.97 -31.66 17.44
CA VAL A 208 -0.03 -30.73 18.02
C VAL A 208 0.39 -30.22 19.41
N GLN A 209 0.79 -31.12 20.31
CA GLN A 209 1.22 -30.75 21.65
C GLN A 209 2.52 -29.92 21.64
N GLY A 210 3.51 -30.28 20.82
CA GLY A 210 4.77 -29.54 20.73
C GLY A 210 4.58 -28.12 20.19
N VAL A 211 3.65 -27.91 19.25
CA VAL A 211 3.29 -26.57 18.78
C VAL A 211 2.58 -25.77 19.87
N LEU A 212 1.63 -26.39 20.58
CA LEU A 212 0.95 -25.76 21.73
C LEU A 212 1.95 -25.31 22.82
N ASP A 213 2.86 -26.19 23.22
CA ASP A 213 3.85 -25.92 24.27
C ASP A 213 4.80 -24.79 23.87
N ARG A 214 5.25 -24.77 22.60
CA ARG A 214 6.11 -23.71 22.07
C ARG A 214 5.38 -22.37 21.95
N LEU A 215 4.11 -22.35 21.53
CA LEU A 215 3.29 -21.13 21.52
C LEU A 215 3.07 -20.61 22.93
N ASN A 216 2.70 -21.47 23.87
CA ASN A 216 2.53 -21.13 25.30
C ASN A 216 3.79 -20.53 25.90
N ALA A 217 4.94 -21.20 25.74
CA ALA A 217 6.23 -20.72 26.25
C ALA A 217 6.67 -19.38 25.63
N THR A 218 6.38 -19.15 24.34
CA THR A 218 6.78 -17.92 23.64
C THR A 218 5.85 -16.74 23.94
N LEU A 219 4.55 -17.00 24.14
CA LEU A 219 3.52 -15.97 24.30
C LEU A 219 3.05 -15.76 25.75
N GLY A 220 3.65 -16.47 26.71
CA GLY A 220 3.34 -16.34 28.13
C GLY A 220 1.93 -16.85 28.48
N THR A 221 1.42 -17.85 27.76
CA THR A 221 0.07 -18.39 27.94
C THR A 221 0.07 -19.82 28.49
N SER A 222 -1.08 -20.25 28.99
CA SER A 222 -1.31 -21.60 29.53
C SER A 222 -2.52 -22.27 28.87
N HIS A 223 -2.63 -22.18 27.55
CA HIS A 223 -3.71 -22.83 26.79
C HIS A 223 -3.54 -24.35 26.82
N THR A 224 -4.66 -25.08 26.66
CA THR A 224 -4.68 -26.54 26.61
C THR A 224 -5.37 -27.00 25.32
N LEU A 225 -5.26 -28.27 24.95
CA LEU A 225 -6.05 -28.83 23.83
C LEU A 225 -7.56 -28.86 24.12
N ASN A 226 -7.96 -28.69 25.39
CA ASN A 226 -9.36 -28.50 25.80
C ASN A 226 -9.83 -27.04 25.67
N THR A 227 -8.94 -26.08 25.37
CA THR A 227 -9.33 -24.70 25.05
C THR A 227 -10.06 -24.71 23.69
N PRO A 228 -11.27 -24.14 23.57
CA PRO A 228 -12.01 -24.14 22.31
C PRO A 228 -11.22 -23.55 21.13
N SER A 229 -11.41 -24.11 19.94
CA SER A 229 -10.64 -23.86 18.70
C SER A 229 -9.14 -24.23 18.72
N VAL A 230 -8.50 -24.50 19.87
CA VAL A 230 -7.03 -24.71 19.88
C VAL A 230 -6.62 -26.00 19.17
N LEU A 231 -7.31 -27.11 19.42
CA LEU A 231 -7.00 -28.38 18.77
C LEU A 231 -7.18 -28.29 17.24
N SER A 232 -8.35 -27.85 16.77
CA SER A 232 -8.66 -27.72 15.33
C SER A 232 -7.71 -26.79 14.59
N LEU A 233 -7.36 -25.64 15.17
CA LEU A 233 -6.42 -24.68 14.56
C LEU A 233 -5.01 -25.27 14.44
N LEU A 234 -4.55 -26.05 15.41
CA LEU A 234 -3.21 -26.66 15.37
C LEU A 234 -3.16 -27.87 14.41
N GLU A 235 -4.25 -28.64 14.31
CA GLU A 235 -4.41 -29.70 13.33
C GLU A 235 -4.44 -29.13 11.89
N GLU A 236 -5.22 -28.07 11.63
CA GLU A 236 -5.26 -27.36 10.34
C GLU A 236 -3.87 -26.87 9.91
N CYS A 237 -3.08 -26.33 10.85
CA CYS A 237 -1.74 -25.83 10.56
C CYS A 237 -0.75 -26.96 10.23
N ILE A 238 -0.93 -28.15 10.82
CA ILE A 238 -0.11 -29.33 10.50
C ILE A 238 -0.52 -29.93 9.14
N GLU A 239 -1.82 -30.04 8.86
CA GLU A 239 -2.33 -30.50 7.56
C GLU A 239 -1.83 -29.61 6.41
N LYS A 240 -1.80 -28.29 6.62
CA LYS A 240 -1.26 -27.31 5.66
C LYS A 240 0.27 -27.25 5.60
N ASN A 241 0.97 -28.15 6.32
CA ASN A 241 2.42 -28.27 6.35
C ASN A 241 3.16 -26.98 6.76
N TYR A 242 2.53 -26.14 7.58
CA TYR A 242 3.14 -24.90 8.04
C TYR A 242 4.33 -25.16 8.98
N ASP A 243 5.30 -24.27 8.94
CA ASP A 243 6.34 -24.15 9.97
C ASP A 243 5.83 -23.35 11.18
N PHE A 244 6.56 -23.46 12.30
CA PHE A 244 6.19 -22.82 13.55
C PHE A 244 6.22 -21.29 13.46
N GLY A 245 7.06 -20.71 12.60
CA GLY A 245 7.12 -19.26 12.35
C GLY A 245 5.83 -18.74 11.72
N THR A 246 5.33 -19.45 10.72
CA THR A 246 4.06 -19.20 10.03
C THR A 246 2.88 -19.31 11.00
N VAL A 247 2.85 -20.36 11.83
CA VAL A 247 1.81 -20.55 12.84
C VAL A 247 1.86 -19.46 13.92
N TYR A 248 3.05 -19.14 14.42
CA TYR A 248 3.25 -18.04 15.38
C TYR A 248 2.75 -16.71 14.79
N GLY A 249 3.16 -16.38 13.56
CA GLY A 249 2.75 -15.17 12.86
C GLY A 249 1.23 -15.07 12.68
N ARG A 250 0.56 -16.16 12.28
CA ARG A 250 -0.90 -16.21 12.11
C ARG A 250 -1.65 -16.09 13.44
N LEU A 251 -1.23 -16.85 14.46
CA LEU A 251 -2.01 -17.01 15.70
C LEU A 251 -1.75 -15.92 16.75
N ARG A 252 -0.54 -15.35 16.83
CA ARG A 252 -0.12 -14.41 17.91
C ARG A 252 -1.13 -13.32 18.25
N ARG A 253 -1.76 -12.71 17.23
CA ARG A 253 -2.72 -11.62 17.38
C ARG A 253 -4.01 -12.03 18.12
N VAL A 254 -4.45 -13.27 17.96
CA VAL A 254 -5.68 -13.81 18.59
C VAL A 254 -5.37 -14.63 19.85
N TRP A 255 -4.21 -15.29 19.90
CA TRP A 255 -3.80 -16.22 20.94
C TRP A 255 -3.84 -15.63 22.36
N SER A 256 -3.29 -14.43 22.54
CA SER A 256 -3.28 -13.73 23.84
C SER A 256 -4.62 -13.06 24.21
N ARG A 257 -5.63 -13.08 23.32
CA ARG A 257 -6.98 -12.55 23.63
C ARG A 257 -7.81 -13.52 24.45
N GLY A 258 -7.46 -14.81 24.48
CA GLY A 258 -8.04 -15.81 25.40
C GLY A 258 -9.51 -16.18 25.15
N ASN A 259 -10.09 -15.73 24.04
CA ASN A 259 -11.48 -16.00 23.69
C ASN A 259 -11.65 -17.41 23.12
N ASN A 260 -12.79 -18.04 23.41
CA ASN A 260 -13.23 -19.34 22.86
C ASN A 260 -13.49 -19.35 21.34
N ASN A 261 -13.11 -18.29 20.61
CA ASN A 261 -13.40 -18.11 19.20
C ASN A 261 -12.21 -17.46 18.45
N MET A 262 -11.05 -18.09 18.56
CA MET A 262 -9.87 -17.73 17.76
C MET A 262 -10.10 -18.05 16.27
N GLU A 263 -10.84 -19.12 15.96
CA GLU A 263 -11.09 -19.56 14.58
C GLU A 263 -11.96 -18.57 13.78
N ASP A 264 -13.12 -18.12 14.29
CA ASP A 264 -13.90 -17.09 13.58
C ASP A 264 -13.25 -15.71 13.68
N GLU A 265 -12.38 -15.42 14.66
CA GLU A 265 -11.60 -14.18 14.63
C GLU A 265 -10.61 -14.19 13.46
N LEU A 266 -9.90 -15.30 13.21
CA LEU A 266 -9.06 -15.47 12.02
C LEU A 266 -9.89 -15.43 10.72
N ARG A 267 -10.98 -16.21 10.64
CA ARG A 267 -11.87 -16.27 9.48
C ARG A 267 -12.53 -14.92 9.15
N ARG A 268 -12.98 -14.16 10.16
CA ARG A 268 -13.51 -12.80 9.96
C ARG A 268 -12.42 -11.82 9.52
N HIS A 269 -11.19 -11.97 10.01
CA HIS A 269 -10.06 -11.20 9.51
C HIS A 269 -9.81 -11.53 8.02
N GLU A 270 -9.63 -12.79 7.64
CA GLU A 270 -9.44 -13.24 6.25
C GLU A 270 -10.56 -12.72 5.32
N GLU A 271 -11.81 -12.93 5.71
CA GLU A 271 -13.01 -12.53 4.96
C GLU A 271 -13.14 -11.00 4.78
N GLY A 272 -12.90 -10.23 5.84
CA GLY A 272 -13.06 -8.77 5.83
C GLY A 272 -12.06 -8.06 4.91
N ASP A 273 -10.87 -8.62 4.76
CA ASP A 273 -9.75 -8.10 3.96
C ASP A 273 -9.93 -8.45 2.47
N ARG A 274 -10.31 -9.71 2.18
CA ARG A 274 -10.75 -10.09 0.83
C ARG A 274 -11.89 -9.20 0.34
N LYS A 275 -12.90 -8.95 1.21
CA LYS A 275 -14.00 -8.01 0.92
C LYS A 275 -13.53 -6.56 0.77
N MET A 276 -12.54 -6.12 1.55
CA MET A 276 -11.98 -4.76 1.45
C MET A 276 -11.28 -4.58 0.11
N ARG A 277 -10.33 -5.45 -0.26
CA ARG A 277 -9.62 -5.37 -1.55
C ARG A 277 -10.59 -5.47 -2.75
N GLN A 278 -11.55 -6.39 -2.71
CA GLN A 278 -12.61 -6.51 -3.73
C GLN A 278 -13.49 -5.26 -3.88
N ARG A 279 -13.70 -4.48 -2.81
CA ARG A 279 -14.47 -3.23 -2.84
C ARG A 279 -13.66 -2.03 -3.31
N VAL A 280 -12.33 -2.07 -3.15
CA VAL A 280 -11.46 -0.94 -3.47
C VAL A 280 -11.12 -0.87 -4.95
N LEU A 281 -10.95 -2.00 -5.66
CA LEU A 281 -10.76 -2.00 -7.11
C LEU A 281 -12.11 -1.95 -7.85
N VAL A 282 -12.54 -0.76 -8.24
CA VAL A 282 -13.78 -0.50 -9.00
C VAL A 282 -13.45 -0.20 -10.45
N GLY A 283 -13.54 -1.22 -11.30
CA GLY A 283 -13.05 -1.15 -12.69
C GLY A 283 -11.54 -0.92 -12.71
N ASN A 284 -11.07 0.10 -13.43
CA ASN A 284 -9.64 0.45 -13.50
C ASN A 284 -9.20 1.49 -12.44
N ARG A 285 -9.91 1.59 -11.30
CA ARG A 285 -9.60 2.56 -10.23
C ARG A 285 -9.67 1.96 -8.83
N ILE A 286 -8.71 2.37 -8.01
CA ILE A 286 -8.57 2.10 -6.59
C ILE A 286 -9.26 3.25 -5.85
N VAL A 287 -10.47 3.01 -5.33
CA VAL A 287 -11.35 4.05 -4.75
C VAL A 287 -10.97 4.46 -3.32
N ASN A 288 -10.01 3.77 -2.70
CA ASN A 288 -9.35 4.18 -1.47
C ASN A 288 -7.83 4.02 -1.64
N PRO A 289 -7.07 5.13 -1.78
CA PRO A 289 -5.60 5.10 -1.81
C PRO A 289 -4.95 4.43 -0.58
N ASN A 290 -5.63 4.44 0.56
CA ASN A 290 -5.09 4.05 1.86
C ASN A 290 -5.25 2.55 2.15
N VAL A 291 -5.03 1.69 1.15
CA VAL A 291 -4.97 0.23 1.32
C VAL A 291 -3.52 -0.20 1.55
N GLY A 292 -3.12 -0.11 2.81
CA GLY A 292 -1.90 -0.75 3.30
C GLY A 292 -2.15 -2.18 3.81
N PRO A 293 -1.10 -2.81 4.36
CA PRO A 293 -1.23 -3.94 5.26
C PRO A 293 -2.13 -3.62 6.46
N ARG A 294 -2.47 -4.66 7.22
CA ARG A 294 -3.40 -4.55 8.36
C ARG A 294 -2.77 -3.73 9.50
N PRO A 295 -3.57 -3.16 10.42
CA PRO A 295 -3.07 -2.18 11.40
C PRO A 295 -2.23 -2.84 12.50
N CYS A 296 -0.95 -3.04 12.19
CA CYS A 296 0.18 -3.19 13.10
C CYS A 296 1.19 -2.08 12.77
N VAL A 297 2.02 -1.69 13.73
CA VAL A 297 3.13 -0.75 13.43
C VAL A 297 4.20 -1.53 12.67
N VAL A 298 4.21 -1.32 11.36
CA VAL A 298 5.10 -1.96 10.40
C VAL A 298 6.28 -1.04 10.11
N TYR A 299 7.49 -1.58 10.11
CA TYR A 299 8.66 -0.88 9.58
C TYR A 299 8.89 -1.32 8.12
N PRO A 300 8.51 -0.51 7.11
CA PRO A 300 8.84 -0.82 5.73
C PRO A 300 10.34 -0.67 5.48
N ILE A 301 10.95 -1.63 4.81
CA ILE A 301 12.32 -1.57 4.32
C ILE A 301 12.30 -1.09 2.87
N SER A 302 13.11 -0.08 2.57
CA SER A 302 13.49 0.32 1.22
C SER A 302 14.96 -0.03 0.98
N HIS A 303 15.35 -0.38 -0.24
CA HIS A 303 16.73 -0.73 -0.54
C HIS A 303 17.17 -0.40 -1.98
N ALA A 304 18.46 -0.15 -2.16
CA ALA A 304 19.07 -0.20 -3.49
C ALA A 304 19.03 -1.63 -4.04
N TRP A 305 19.01 -1.75 -5.37
CA TRP A 305 19.37 -3.02 -5.99
C TRP A 305 20.89 -3.18 -5.95
N VAL A 306 21.38 -4.42 -5.96
CA VAL A 306 22.74 -4.73 -6.44
C VAL A 306 22.65 -5.26 -7.88
N ASP A 307 23.76 -5.43 -8.57
CA ASP A 307 23.74 -6.01 -9.92
C ASP A 307 23.36 -7.49 -9.93
N GLU A 308 22.88 -7.98 -11.08
CA GLU A 308 22.28 -9.31 -11.21
C GLU A 308 23.28 -10.42 -10.89
N GLU A 309 24.54 -10.24 -11.28
CA GLU A 309 25.66 -11.12 -10.93
C GLU A 309 26.00 -11.12 -9.43
N ASP A 310 25.52 -10.13 -8.66
CA ASP A 310 25.66 -10.02 -7.20
C ASP A 310 24.40 -10.49 -6.43
N ARG A 311 23.35 -10.98 -7.12
CA ARG A 311 22.11 -11.47 -6.49
C ARG A 311 22.02 -13.00 -6.42
N VAL A 312 21.15 -13.47 -5.53
CA VAL A 312 20.66 -14.85 -5.47
C VAL A 312 19.15 -14.85 -5.25
N ASP A 313 18.46 -15.69 -6.00
CA ASP A 313 17.03 -15.91 -5.91
C ASP A 313 16.71 -16.94 -4.82
N ALA A 314 16.45 -16.44 -3.60
CA ALA A 314 16.27 -17.28 -2.42
C ALA A 314 14.81 -17.75 -2.28
N LEU A 315 14.58 -19.06 -2.18
CA LEU A 315 13.27 -19.61 -1.77
C LEU A 315 13.16 -19.60 -0.24
N THR A 316 12.30 -18.75 0.31
CA THR A 316 12.20 -18.56 1.78
C THR A 316 10.95 -19.21 2.37
N PRO A 317 10.97 -19.75 3.61
CA PRO A 317 9.74 -20.13 4.30
C PRO A 317 8.78 -18.95 4.50
N ILE A 318 9.33 -17.74 4.61
CA ILE A 318 8.62 -16.50 4.94
C ILE A 318 7.52 -16.17 3.92
N ASN A 319 7.79 -16.33 2.62
CA ASN A 319 6.79 -16.18 1.55
C ASN A 319 6.18 -17.52 1.12
N GLY A 320 6.14 -18.52 2.02
CA GLY A 320 5.63 -19.87 1.73
C GLY A 320 6.42 -20.64 0.66
N LYS A 321 7.59 -20.14 0.26
CA LYS A 321 8.35 -20.53 -0.95
C LYS A 321 7.54 -20.36 -2.24
N GLU A 322 6.54 -19.46 -2.25
CA GLU A 322 5.70 -19.21 -3.43
C GLU A 322 6.46 -18.53 -4.57
N TRP A 323 7.51 -17.75 -4.31
CA TRP A 323 8.35 -17.14 -5.37
C TRP A 323 9.82 -17.00 -4.94
N PRO A 324 10.76 -16.91 -5.91
CA PRO A 324 12.13 -16.51 -5.65
C PRO A 324 12.20 -15.09 -5.06
N VAL A 325 13.04 -14.91 -4.05
CA VAL A 325 13.25 -13.62 -3.36
C VAL A 325 14.65 -13.09 -3.73
N PRO A 326 14.77 -12.11 -4.63
CA PRO A 326 16.06 -11.65 -5.15
C PRO A 326 16.82 -10.80 -4.12
N ILE A 327 17.78 -11.39 -3.42
CA ILE A 327 18.61 -10.73 -2.40
C ILE A 327 20.10 -10.69 -2.81
N PRO A 328 20.92 -9.76 -2.28
CA PRO A 328 22.37 -9.82 -2.48
C PRO A 328 22.99 -11.12 -1.97
N LYS A 329 24.00 -11.66 -2.67
CA LYS A 329 24.73 -12.89 -2.29
C LYS A 329 25.44 -12.80 -0.93
N ASP A 330 25.75 -11.59 -0.49
CA ASP A 330 26.39 -11.28 0.80
C ASP A 330 25.38 -10.88 1.90
N ALA A 331 24.07 -10.88 1.61
CA ALA A 331 23.03 -10.54 2.57
C ALA A 331 22.41 -11.78 3.24
N ASN A 332 21.85 -11.59 4.44
CA ASN A 332 21.14 -12.64 5.16
C ASN A 332 19.92 -12.05 5.89
N LEU A 333 18.74 -12.65 5.69
CA LEU A 333 17.48 -12.16 6.26
C LEU A 333 17.45 -12.21 7.80
N ASN A 334 18.19 -13.13 8.44
CA ASN A 334 18.31 -13.17 9.89
C ASN A 334 19.18 -12.04 10.45
N LEU A 335 20.23 -11.61 9.72
CA LEU A 335 21.04 -10.45 10.12
C LEU A 335 20.23 -9.15 10.00
N ILE A 336 19.54 -8.95 8.88
CA ILE A 336 18.58 -7.84 8.67
C ILE A 336 17.55 -7.81 9.82
N ARG A 337 17.02 -8.98 10.18
CA ARG A 337 16.05 -9.15 11.27
C ARG A 337 16.62 -8.78 12.65
N ILE A 338 17.90 -9.07 12.94
CA ILE A 338 18.57 -8.62 14.17
C ILE A 338 18.71 -7.09 14.19
N GLU A 339 19.06 -6.47 13.06
CA GLU A 339 19.13 -5.00 12.92
C GLU A 339 17.77 -4.34 13.13
N MET A 340 16.72 -4.85 12.49
CA MET A 340 15.36 -4.34 12.67
C MET A 340 14.88 -4.49 14.14
N LEU A 341 15.20 -5.60 14.82
CA LEU A 341 14.90 -5.79 16.25
C LEU A 341 15.64 -4.76 17.13
N ASN A 342 16.87 -4.39 16.77
CA ASN A 342 17.61 -3.33 17.45
C ASN A 342 17.00 -1.94 17.21
N LEU A 343 16.45 -1.68 16.02
CA LEU A 343 15.60 -0.53 15.70
C LEU A 343 14.19 -0.59 16.34
N LYS A 344 13.92 -1.59 17.18
CA LYS A 344 12.64 -1.82 17.90
C LYS A 344 11.43 -2.11 17.01
N ALA A 345 11.68 -2.50 15.76
CA ALA A 345 10.62 -3.04 14.92
C ALA A 345 10.13 -4.38 15.48
N GLU A 346 8.85 -4.66 15.30
CA GLU A 346 8.22 -5.94 15.68
C GLU A 346 7.69 -6.68 14.44
N TYR A 347 7.09 -5.91 13.54
CA TYR A 347 6.67 -6.29 12.19
C TYR A 347 7.44 -5.47 11.18
N THR A 348 7.75 -6.10 10.05
CA THR A 348 8.52 -5.51 8.96
C THR A 348 7.78 -5.76 7.65
N TRP A 349 7.89 -4.84 6.70
CA TRP A 349 7.39 -5.06 5.33
C TRP A 349 8.55 -4.86 4.35
N LEU A 350 8.64 -5.73 3.37
CA LEU A 350 9.68 -5.71 2.34
C LEU A 350 9.03 -6.17 1.04
N ASP A 351 9.09 -5.33 0.01
CA ASP A 351 8.41 -5.52 -1.27
C ASP A 351 8.68 -6.90 -1.89
N ILE A 352 9.93 -7.33 -1.96
CA ILE A 352 10.33 -8.63 -2.54
C ILE A 352 9.83 -9.86 -1.74
N LEU A 353 9.44 -9.69 -0.47
CA LEU A 353 8.84 -10.74 0.37
C LEU A 353 7.31 -10.66 0.46
N CYS A 354 6.73 -9.46 0.31
CA CYS A 354 5.30 -9.21 0.54
C CYS A 354 4.49 -9.02 -0.76
N LEU A 355 5.14 -8.89 -1.91
CA LEU A 355 4.52 -8.88 -3.25
C LEU A 355 4.99 -10.10 -4.05
N ARG A 356 4.08 -10.74 -4.79
CA ARG A 356 4.43 -11.85 -5.69
C ARG A 356 5.44 -11.39 -6.75
N GLN A 357 6.62 -12.01 -6.74
CA GLN A 357 7.66 -11.80 -7.75
C GLN A 357 7.46 -12.72 -8.95
N LYS A 358 8.23 -12.49 -10.01
CA LYS A 358 8.23 -13.31 -11.23
C LYS A 358 8.77 -14.72 -10.96
N ASP A 359 8.49 -15.63 -11.90
CA ASP A 359 8.99 -17.01 -11.92
C ASP A 359 8.62 -17.85 -10.68
N GLY A 360 7.56 -17.41 -9.98
CA GLY A 360 6.99 -18.10 -8.82
C GLY A 360 5.84 -19.06 -9.15
N LEU A 361 5.46 -19.83 -8.13
CA LEU A 361 4.17 -20.49 -8.07
C LEU A 361 3.05 -19.44 -8.17
N ARG A 362 2.02 -19.78 -8.95
CA ARG A 362 0.86 -18.93 -9.22
C ARG A 362 1.19 -17.57 -9.85
N GLU A 363 2.20 -17.51 -10.72
CA GLU A 363 2.47 -16.37 -11.61
C GLU A 363 1.23 -15.89 -12.39
N ASP A 364 0.24 -16.78 -12.64
CA ASP A 364 -1.06 -16.43 -13.23
C ASP A 364 -1.84 -15.36 -12.44
N LEU A 365 -1.57 -15.23 -11.13
CA LEU A 365 -2.20 -14.23 -10.27
C LEU A 365 -1.43 -12.92 -10.19
N ARG A 366 -0.13 -12.90 -10.51
CA ARG A 366 0.73 -11.72 -10.29
C ARG A 366 0.18 -10.49 -10.98
N ALA A 367 -0.31 -10.64 -12.21
CA ALA A 367 -0.90 -9.55 -12.99
C ALA A 367 -2.25 -9.05 -12.46
N ASP A 368 -2.97 -9.85 -11.66
CA ASP A 368 -4.22 -9.44 -11.00
C ASP A 368 -3.97 -8.84 -9.61
N GLU A 369 -3.05 -9.42 -8.83
CA GLU A 369 -2.60 -8.88 -7.53
C GLU A 369 -1.95 -7.49 -7.72
N TRP A 370 -1.05 -7.34 -8.70
CA TRP A 370 -0.34 -6.09 -8.96
C TRP A 370 -1.25 -4.93 -9.37
N LYS A 371 -2.46 -5.17 -9.92
CA LYS A 371 -3.42 -4.10 -10.28
C LYS A 371 -3.78 -3.21 -9.09
N LEU A 372 -3.85 -3.80 -7.89
CA LEU A 372 -4.17 -3.11 -6.64
C LEU A 372 -2.89 -2.79 -5.85
N ASP A 373 -2.03 -3.78 -5.66
CA ASP A 373 -0.97 -3.69 -4.64
C ASP A 373 0.17 -2.77 -5.08
N VAL A 374 0.62 -2.87 -6.34
CA VAL A 374 1.74 -2.05 -6.85
C VAL A 374 1.43 -0.54 -6.80
N PRO A 375 0.20 -0.07 -7.13
CA PRO A 375 -0.16 1.33 -6.89
C PRO A 375 -0.34 1.75 -5.43
N THR A 376 -0.56 0.84 -4.47
CA THR A 376 -0.80 1.24 -3.06
C THR A 376 0.40 1.12 -2.13
N ILE A 377 1.51 0.45 -2.52
CA ILE A 377 2.69 0.27 -1.64
C ILE A 377 3.25 1.59 -1.07
N GLY A 378 3.15 2.70 -1.81
CA GLY A 378 3.57 4.02 -1.34
C GLY A 378 2.86 4.49 -0.06
N TYR A 379 1.68 3.95 0.26
CA TYR A 379 0.96 4.26 1.49
C TYR A 379 1.70 3.74 2.73
N ILE A 380 2.38 2.59 2.60
CA ILE A 380 3.15 1.96 3.68
C ILE A 380 4.37 2.82 4.01
N TYR A 381 5.16 3.15 2.98
CA TYR A 381 6.33 4.02 3.11
C TYR A 381 6.00 5.45 3.53
N ARG A 382 4.78 5.92 3.26
CA ARG A 382 4.31 7.24 3.69
C ARG A 382 3.87 7.25 5.16
N SER A 383 3.19 6.21 5.64
CA SER A 383 2.49 6.20 6.94
C SER A 383 3.29 5.60 8.10
N PHE A 384 4.55 5.24 7.86
CA PHE A 384 5.43 4.61 8.84
C PHE A 384 6.88 5.08 8.68
N SER A 385 7.70 4.90 9.72
CA SER A 385 9.14 5.16 9.68
C SER A 385 9.87 4.14 8.79
N VAL A 386 10.47 4.61 7.70
CA VAL A 386 11.14 3.74 6.71
C VAL A 386 12.56 3.40 7.16
N VAL A 387 13.00 2.17 6.91
CA VAL A 387 14.39 1.75 7.08
C VAL A 387 15.03 1.57 5.71
N ILE A 388 16.15 2.26 5.44
CA ILE A 388 16.70 2.41 4.08
C ILE A 388 18.12 1.84 3.98
N TYR A 389 18.31 0.81 3.15
CA TYR A 389 19.63 0.26 2.80
C TYR A 389 20.14 0.85 1.48
N LEU A 390 20.99 1.89 1.56
CA LEU A 390 21.45 2.63 0.37
C LEU A 390 22.47 1.87 -0.49
N SER A 391 23.21 0.90 0.07
CA SER A 391 24.25 0.10 -0.63
C SER A 391 23.80 -1.32 -1.03
N GLY A 392 22.50 -1.62 -0.86
CA GLY A 392 21.87 -2.92 -1.11
C GLY A 392 21.33 -3.56 0.17
N LEU A 393 20.22 -4.30 0.06
CA LEU A 393 19.48 -4.88 1.19
C LEU A 393 20.38 -5.65 2.17
N GLY A 394 20.40 -5.25 3.45
CA GLY A 394 21.20 -5.92 4.50
C GLY A 394 22.70 -5.67 4.46
N ARG A 395 23.22 -4.98 3.44
CA ARG A 395 24.67 -4.75 3.27
C ARG A 395 25.15 -3.57 4.11
N PRO A 396 26.43 -3.52 4.50
CA PRO A 396 27.01 -2.35 5.14
C PRO A 396 26.94 -1.13 4.21
N LEU A 397 26.55 0.02 4.79
CA LEU A 397 26.58 1.31 4.11
C LEU A 397 28.02 1.64 3.73
N SER A 398 28.25 1.75 2.42
CA SER A 398 29.53 2.04 1.81
C SER A 398 29.32 2.85 0.53
N LEU A 399 30.32 3.66 0.20
CA LEU A 399 30.34 4.52 -0.98
C LEU A 399 31.66 4.31 -1.72
N LYS A 400 31.56 4.16 -3.04
CA LYS A 400 32.65 4.18 -4.02
C LYS A 400 32.35 5.23 -5.07
N GLU A 401 33.37 5.63 -5.82
CA GLU A 401 33.20 6.55 -6.94
C GLU A 401 32.24 5.96 -7.98
N GLY A 402 31.21 6.73 -8.38
CA GLY A 402 30.13 6.28 -9.27
C GLY A 402 28.91 5.62 -8.60
N ASP A 403 28.95 5.23 -7.31
CA ASP A 403 27.82 4.54 -6.64
C ASP A 403 26.54 5.41 -6.56
N LEU A 404 26.67 6.75 -6.64
CA LEU A 404 25.53 7.69 -6.65
C LEU A 404 24.92 7.90 -8.05
N ASP A 405 25.67 7.59 -9.10
CA ASP A 405 25.28 7.81 -10.49
C ASP A 405 24.74 6.53 -11.16
N SER A 406 25.17 5.36 -10.67
CA SER A 406 24.68 4.03 -11.09
C SER A 406 23.15 3.93 -11.01
N ASP A 407 22.54 3.34 -12.04
CA ASP A 407 21.08 3.11 -12.09
C ASP A 407 20.58 2.12 -11.03
N ARG A 408 21.48 1.42 -10.34
CA ARG A 408 21.19 0.60 -9.15
C ARG A 408 21.02 1.42 -7.87
N SER A 409 21.62 2.62 -7.85
CA SER A 409 21.66 3.51 -6.69
C SER A 409 20.25 3.83 -6.19
N TRP A 410 20.10 3.88 -4.86
CA TRP A 410 18.83 4.26 -4.24
C TRP A 410 18.36 5.65 -4.70
N PHE A 411 19.28 6.58 -4.95
CA PHE A 411 18.95 7.92 -5.45
C PHE A 411 18.56 7.96 -6.94
N ARG A 412 18.74 6.86 -7.69
CA ARG A 412 18.49 6.75 -9.14
C ARG A 412 17.27 5.89 -9.50
N ARG A 413 16.76 5.04 -8.60
CA ARG A 413 15.54 4.24 -8.83
C ARG A 413 14.27 5.11 -8.89
N ALA A 414 13.32 4.78 -9.77
CA ALA A 414 12.01 5.43 -9.83
C ALA A 414 11.16 5.16 -8.57
N TRP A 415 11.05 3.88 -8.19
CA TRP A 415 10.25 3.42 -7.06
C TRP A 415 10.56 4.17 -5.75
N THR A 416 11.83 4.42 -5.46
CA THR A 416 12.28 5.09 -4.23
C THR A 416 11.80 6.53 -4.05
N VAL A 417 11.22 7.18 -5.08
CA VAL A 417 10.58 8.50 -4.96
C VAL A 417 9.40 8.49 -3.98
N GLN A 418 8.69 7.36 -3.83
CA GLN A 418 7.65 7.20 -2.80
C GLN A 418 8.13 6.51 -1.51
N GLU A 419 9.41 6.12 -1.42
CA GLU A 419 9.96 5.31 -0.32
C GLU A 419 10.80 6.13 0.69
N VAL A 420 10.71 7.45 0.64
CA VAL A 420 11.57 8.40 1.38
C VAL A 420 11.28 8.44 2.90
N GLY A 421 10.07 8.04 3.30
CA GLY A 421 9.54 8.21 4.66
C GLY A 421 9.04 9.62 4.92
N MET A 422 7.75 9.77 5.25
CA MET A 422 7.16 11.06 5.63
C MET A 422 7.22 11.31 7.13
N ASP A 423 6.86 10.32 7.95
CA ASP A 423 6.87 10.44 9.42
C ASP A 423 8.26 10.18 10.02
N GLY A 424 9.15 9.51 9.29
CA GLY A 424 10.55 9.29 9.68
C GLY A 424 11.31 8.38 8.72
N ARG A 425 12.64 8.40 8.81
CA ARG A 425 13.52 7.43 8.15
C ARG A 425 14.76 7.12 8.98
N THR A 426 15.29 5.90 8.84
CA THR A 426 16.57 5.45 9.40
C THR A 426 17.42 4.86 8.28
N ILE A 427 18.70 5.23 8.18
CA ILE A 427 19.64 4.55 7.29
C ILE A 427 20.16 3.29 8.00
N ALA A 428 20.15 2.17 7.28
CA ALA A 428 20.55 0.86 7.77
C ALA A 428 21.81 0.35 7.06
N GLY A 429 22.42 -0.71 7.62
CA GLY A 429 23.78 -1.11 7.28
C GLY A 429 24.85 -0.21 7.92
N ASP A 430 24.46 0.60 8.90
CA ASP A 430 25.27 1.65 9.52
C ASP A 430 26.51 1.08 10.26
N THR A 431 27.68 1.71 10.08
CA THR A 431 28.98 1.21 10.61
C THR A 431 29.82 2.35 11.22
N PRO A 432 30.64 2.10 12.27
CA PRO A 432 31.33 3.15 13.02
C PRO A 432 32.26 4.04 12.19
N ASP A 433 32.91 3.46 11.17
CA ASP A 433 33.81 4.15 10.23
C ASP A 433 33.11 4.50 8.90
N GLY A 434 31.78 4.46 8.89
CA GLY A 434 30.94 4.58 7.68
C GLY A 434 30.50 6.01 7.35
N PRO A 435 29.88 6.22 6.16
CA PRO A 435 29.50 7.55 5.67
C PRO A 435 28.59 8.38 6.60
N MET A 436 27.84 7.76 7.52
CA MET A 436 26.98 8.49 8.46
C MET A 436 27.75 9.19 9.59
N HIS A 437 29.04 8.91 9.77
CA HIS A 437 29.87 9.41 10.87
C HIS A 437 31.04 10.27 10.42
N ALA A 438 31.16 10.55 9.12
CA ALA A 438 32.16 11.49 8.62
C ALA A 438 31.85 12.92 9.08
N GLU A 439 32.90 13.69 9.40
CA GLU A 439 32.80 15.12 9.70
C GLU A 439 33.05 15.94 8.42
N PRO A 440 32.35 17.08 8.23
CA PRO A 440 32.64 17.98 7.12
C PRO A 440 33.98 18.70 7.34
N ILE A 441 34.68 19.01 6.25
CA ILE A 441 35.98 19.70 6.27
C ILE A 441 35.85 21.23 6.34
N ASP A 442 34.65 21.76 6.11
CA ASP A 442 34.34 23.20 6.10
C ASP A 442 32.87 23.51 6.48
N ASP A 443 32.59 24.78 6.75
CA ASP A 443 31.24 25.28 7.06
C ASP A 443 30.26 25.20 5.86
N ASP A 444 30.77 25.06 4.63
CA ASP A 444 29.97 24.87 3.41
C ASP A 444 29.42 23.43 3.29
N GLY A 445 29.85 22.52 4.17
CA GLY A 445 29.40 21.13 4.21
C GLY A 445 29.99 20.28 3.08
N ASN A 446 31.25 20.53 2.72
CA ASN A 446 32.07 19.62 1.93
C ASN A 446 32.76 18.61 2.86
N TYR A 447 33.23 17.51 2.29
CA TYR A 447 33.85 16.38 2.97
C TYR A 447 35.14 15.96 2.24
N GLU A 448 35.91 15.03 2.80
CA GLU A 448 37.18 14.54 2.23
C GLU A 448 37.10 14.11 0.75
N THR A 449 35.93 13.65 0.28
CA THR A 449 35.70 13.27 -1.12
C THR A 449 34.45 13.92 -1.70
N ASP A 450 34.46 14.11 -3.03
CA ASP A 450 33.31 14.61 -3.79
C ASP A 450 32.10 13.67 -3.69
N VAL A 451 32.30 12.35 -3.74
CA VAL A 451 31.21 11.37 -3.59
C VAL A 451 30.54 11.46 -2.21
N LEU A 452 31.31 11.63 -1.14
CA LEU A 452 30.77 11.79 0.22
C LEU A 452 30.05 13.15 0.37
N THR A 453 30.62 14.21 -0.19
CA THR A 453 30.00 15.54 -0.29
C THR A 453 28.65 15.49 -1.03
N ARG A 454 28.58 14.78 -2.16
CA ARG A 454 27.36 14.54 -2.93
C ARG A 454 26.36 13.70 -2.16
N PHE A 455 26.79 12.65 -1.45
CA PHE A 455 25.96 11.80 -0.61
C PHE A 455 25.24 12.58 0.49
N HIS A 456 25.96 13.38 1.29
CA HIS A 456 25.32 14.18 2.34
C HIS A 456 24.39 15.25 1.77
N LYS A 457 24.74 15.87 0.64
CA LYS A 457 23.87 16.85 -0.06
C LYS A 457 22.60 16.17 -0.62
N GLN A 458 22.70 14.95 -1.17
CA GLN A 458 21.54 14.14 -1.58
C GLN A 458 20.68 13.71 -0.39
N LEU A 459 21.26 13.14 0.67
CA LEU A 459 20.56 12.70 1.88
C LEU A 459 19.81 13.84 2.59
N LYS A 460 20.37 15.06 2.55
CA LYS A 460 19.73 16.30 3.01
C LYS A 460 18.62 16.76 2.06
N SER A 461 18.79 16.61 0.74
CA SER A 461 17.75 16.94 -0.24
C SER A 461 16.51 16.03 -0.21
N LEU A 462 16.57 14.87 0.47
CA LEU A 462 15.42 13.99 0.74
C LEU A 462 14.38 14.59 1.73
N HIS A 463 14.22 15.91 1.78
CA HIS A 463 13.09 16.53 2.46
C HIS A 463 11.81 16.32 1.64
N THR A 464 10.69 16.03 2.30
CA THR A 464 9.41 15.69 1.67
C THR A 464 8.73 16.89 1.02
N THR A 465 9.21 17.28 -0.16
CA THR A 465 8.56 18.29 -1.00
C THR A 465 7.22 17.77 -1.52
N GLN A 466 6.12 18.18 -0.88
CA GLN A 466 4.75 17.93 -1.35
C GLN A 466 4.40 18.71 -2.64
N ASP A 467 5.34 19.49 -3.18
CA ASP A 467 5.18 20.21 -4.44
C ASP A 467 5.43 19.28 -5.64
N ILE A 468 4.43 19.24 -6.52
CA ILE A 468 4.39 18.44 -7.74
C ILE A 468 5.59 18.69 -8.68
N PHE A 469 6.16 19.90 -8.72
CA PHE A 469 7.35 20.16 -9.54
C PHE A 469 8.60 19.48 -9.03
N ASN A 470 8.79 19.46 -7.71
CA ASN A 470 9.93 18.78 -7.10
C ASN A 470 9.79 17.26 -7.24
N LEU A 471 8.57 16.73 -7.15
CA LEU A 471 8.29 15.30 -7.42
C LEU A 471 8.53 14.91 -8.88
N LEU A 472 8.04 15.69 -9.84
CA LEU A 472 8.26 15.44 -11.28
C LEU A 472 9.73 15.59 -11.66
N THR A 473 10.42 16.61 -11.13
CA THR A 473 11.86 16.80 -11.33
C THR A 473 12.66 15.66 -10.68
N ALA A 474 12.32 15.26 -9.46
CA ALA A 474 12.94 14.12 -8.80
C ALA A 474 12.67 12.78 -9.49
N MET A 475 11.62 12.68 -10.33
CA MET A 475 11.31 11.51 -11.18
C MET A 475 11.97 11.58 -12.58
N ARG A 476 12.26 12.78 -13.12
CA ARG A 476 12.96 12.98 -14.40
C ARG A 476 14.29 12.22 -14.43
N ASP A 477 15.07 12.35 -13.36
CA ASP A 477 16.42 11.78 -13.26
C ASP A 477 16.44 10.31 -12.78
N ARG A 478 15.29 9.61 -12.85
CA ARG A 478 15.13 8.23 -12.37
C ARG A 478 14.99 7.20 -13.48
N VAL A 479 15.52 6.02 -13.18
CA VAL A 479 15.50 4.82 -14.02
C VAL A 479 14.59 3.75 -13.40
N SER A 480 13.95 2.96 -14.26
CA SER A 480 13.12 1.81 -13.91
C SER A 480 13.26 0.69 -14.94
N THR A 481 12.97 -0.55 -14.54
CA THR A 481 13.01 -1.70 -15.44
C THR A 481 11.82 -1.69 -16.41
N ASN A 482 10.63 -1.38 -15.91
CA ASN A 482 9.46 -1.08 -16.75
C ASN A 482 9.25 0.44 -16.78
N PRO A 483 9.10 1.10 -17.94
CA PRO A 483 8.79 2.52 -18.00
C PRO A 483 7.55 2.95 -17.19
N VAL A 484 6.50 2.12 -17.14
CA VAL A 484 5.24 2.41 -16.42
C VAL A 484 5.47 2.64 -14.92
N ASP A 485 6.52 2.05 -14.35
CA ASP A 485 6.92 2.23 -12.95
C ASP A 485 7.21 3.69 -12.59
N ARG A 486 7.63 4.53 -13.56
CA ARG A 486 7.85 5.97 -13.33
C ARG A 486 6.55 6.72 -13.09
N VAL A 487 5.44 6.25 -13.66
CA VAL A 487 4.10 6.77 -13.37
C VAL A 487 3.59 6.18 -12.05
N ALA A 488 3.80 4.89 -11.81
CA ALA A 488 3.34 4.22 -10.60
C ALA A 488 4.05 4.74 -9.33
N GLY A 489 5.35 5.05 -9.40
CA GLY A 489 6.10 5.71 -8.32
C GLY A 489 5.65 7.15 -8.00
N LEU A 490 4.81 7.77 -8.84
CA LEU A 490 4.14 9.05 -8.57
C LEU A 490 2.73 8.88 -7.98
N ALA A 491 2.19 7.65 -7.91
CA ALA A 491 0.79 7.39 -7.54
C ALA A 491 0.40 7.98 -6.17
N LEU A 492 1.13 7.64 -5.10
CA LEU A 492 0.89 8.23 -3.77
C LEU A 492 1.46 9.65 -3.60
N PRO A 493 2.67 9.98 -4.10
CA PRO A 493 3.24 11.32 -3.96
C PRO A 493 2.39 12.45 -4.54
N LEU A 494 1.56 12.21 -5.56
CA LEU A 494 0.67 13.24 -6.13
C LEU A 494 -0.63 13.49 -5.34
N TRP A 495 -0.87 12.77 -4.24
CA TRP A 495 -2.09 12.84 -3.40
C TRP A 495 -3.40 12.82 -4.22
N PRO A 496 -3.66 11.77 -5.02
CA PRO A 496 -4.92 11.64 -5.74
C PRO A 496 -6.03 11.09 -4.83
N ASP A 497 -7.28 11.47 -5.08
CA ASP A 497 -8.43 10.96 -4.31
C ASP A 497 -8.73 9.48 -4.63
N THR A 498 -8.30 9.01 -5.79
CA THR A 498 -8.35 7.60 -6.24
C THR A 498 -7.11 7.29 -7.08
N ILE A 499 -6.62 6.04 -7.12
CA ILE A 499 -5.42 5.69 -7.89
C ILE A 499 -5.81 4.84 -9.13
N PRO A 500 -5.20 5.00 -10.32
CA PRO A 500 -5.42 4.06 -11.42
C PRO A 500 -4.83 2.68 -11.11
N ALA A 501 -5.47 1.61 -11.58
CA ALA A 501 -4.91 0.27 -11.49
C ALA A 501 -3.63 0.12 -12.33
N TYR A 502 -2.63 -0.63 -11.83
CA TYR A 502 -1.39 -0.89 -12.57
C TYR A 502 -1.60 -1.93 -13.68
N TYR A 503 -0.90 -1.74 -14.80
CA TYR A 503 -0.85 -2.67 -15.92
C TYR A 503 0.58 -2.72 -16.45
N GLU A 504 1.27 -3.85 -16.27
CA GLU A 504 2.68 -4.02 -16.67
C GLU A 504 2.90 -3.78 -18.18
N SER A 505 1.88 -4.11 -19.00
CA SER A 505 1.87 -3.90 -20.45
C SER A 505 1.22 -2.58 -20.90
N GLY A 506 1.00 -1.62 -19.99
CA GLY A 506 0.42 -0.31 -20.32
C GLY A 506 1.39 0.61 -21.07
N SER A 507 0.88 1.63 -21.75
CA SER A 507 1.71 2.72 -22.27
C SER A 507 1.99 3.78 -21.19
N LEU A 508 3.14 4.46 -21.29
CA LEU A 508 3.49 5.58 -20.42
C LEU A 508 2.41 6.67 -20.41
N GLU A 509 1.98 7.11 -21.60
CA GLU A 509 0.99 8.17 -21.74
C GLU A 509 -0.38 7.72 -21.22
N ASP A 510 -0.83 6.48 -21.46
CA ASP A 510 -2.12 6.00 -20.92
C ASP A 510 -2.12 5.93 -19.39
N ALA A 511 -1.03 5.44 -18.79
CA ALA A 511 -0.87 5.40 -17.34
C ALA A 511 -0.84 6.82 -16.76
N TRP A 512 -0.08 7.74 -17.36
CA TRP A 512 -0.02 9.15 -16.96
C TRP A 512 -1.37 9.85 -17.11
N VAL A 513 -2.05 9.65 -18.24
CA VAL A 513 -3.42 10.11 -18.53
C VAL A 513 -4.42 9.58 -17.50
N ALA A 514 -4.25 8.36 -17.00
CA ALA A 514 -5.08 7.79 -15.94
C ALA A 514 -4.80 8.45 -14.58
N LEU A 515 -3.53 8.64 -14.21
CA LEU A 515 -3.13 9.28 -12.95
C LEU A 515 -3.53 10.76 -12.88
N VAL A 516 -3.29 11.54 -13.94
CA VAL A 516 -3.71 12.95 -14.03
C VAL A 516 -5.25 13.09 -14.07
N ASN A 517 -5.99 12.07 -14.48
CA ASN A 517 -7.45 12.06 -14.39
C ASN A 517 -7.96 11.90 -12.95
N THR A 518 -7.21 11.25 -12.05
CA THR A 518 -7.63 10.96 -10.66
C THR A 518 -6.93 11.82 -9.60
N THR A 519 -5.87 12.53 -10.00
CA THR A 519 -5.18 13.56 -9.21
C THR A 519 -6.15 14.67 -8.80
N HIS A 520 -6.00 15.16 -7.56
CA HIS A 520 -6.84 16.21 -6.97
C HIS A 520 -6.86 17.50 -7.83
N GLU A 521 -7.98 18.22 -7.83
CA GLU A 521 -8.24 19.35 -8.75
C GLU A 521 -7.19 20.47 -8.65
N TYR A 522 -6.67 20.74 -7.45
CA TYR A 522 -5.62 21.73 -7.21
C TYR A 522 -4.32 21.39 -7.96
N ASN A 523 -3.87 20.13 -7.87
CA ASN A 523 -2.65 19.65 -8.52
C ASN A 523 -2.83 19.60 -10.06
N ARG A 524 -4.03 19.29 -10.54
CA ARG A 524 -4.39 19.41 -11.97
C ARG A 524 -4.37 20.85 -12.48
N GLY A 525 -4.85 21.80 -11.68
CA GLY A 525 -4.74 23.23 -11.99
C GLY A 525 -3.29 23.71 -12.04
N ILE A 526 -2.45 23.24 -11.12
CA ILE A 526 -1.00 23.51 -11.14
C ILE A 526 -0.34 22.98 -12.43
N LEU A 527 -0.64 21.75 -12.84
CA LEU A 527 -0.13 21.19 -14.10
C LEU A 527 -0.53 22.05 -15.30
N LEU A 528 -1.79 22.47 -15.39
CA LEU A 528 -2.30 23.32 -16.48
C LEU A 528 -1.56 24.66 -16.59
N PHE A 529 -1.38 25.37 -15.48
CA PHE A 529 -0.77 26.72 -15.52
C PHE A 529 0.74 26.72 -15.77
N GLN A 530 1.43 25.60 -15.57
CA GLN A 530 2.90 25.52 -15.65
C GLN A 530 3.38 24.68 -16.84
N TYR A 531 2.53 23.82 -17.40
CA TYR A 531 2.74 23.16 -18.68
C TYR A 531 1.63 23.54 -19.68
N PRO A 532 1.63 24.79 -20.21
CA PRO A 532 0.60 25.28 -21.14
C PRO A 532 0.68 24.67 -22.55
N GLY A 533 1.47 23.60 -22.73
CA GLY A 533 1.59 22.86 -23.99
C GLY A 533 0.29 22.12 -24.33
N VAL A 534 -0.01 22.01 -25.62
CA VAL A 534 -1.22 21.32 -26.08
C VAL A 534 -1.05 19.81 -25.90
N GLY A 535 -1.94 19.20 -25.11
CA GLY A 535 -1.93 17.78 -24.81
C GLY A 535 -2.53 16.85 -25.87
N LEU A 536 -2.54 15.55 -25.56
CA LEU A 536 -3.14 14.51 -26.41
C LEU A 536 -4.64 14.27 -26.15
N GLY A 537 -5.29 13.69 -27.15
CA GLY A 537 -6.73 13.37 -27.14
C GLY A 537 -7.65 14.59 -27.02
N CYS A 538 -8.84 14.38 -26.44
CA CYS A 538 -9.87 15.41 -26.28
C CYS A 538 -9.60 16.40 -25.12
N LYS A 539 -8.82 16.00 -24.11
CA LYS A 539 -8.49 16.82 -22.93
C LYS A 539 -7.17 17.58 -23.12
N LYS A 540 -7.17 18.49 -24.08
CA LYS A 540 -6.01 19.30 -24.54
C LYS A 540 -5.29 20.13 -23.47
N TRP A 541 -5.91 20.33 -22.30
CA TRP A 541 -5.36 21.10 -21.17
C TRP A 541 -4.32 20.34 -20.34
N ARG A 542 -4.22 19.01 -20.49
CA ARG A 542 -3.26 18.19 -19.72
C ARG A 542 -1.93 18.11 -20.45
N PRO A 543 -0.79 18.26 -19.77
CA PRO A 543 0.48 17.88 -20.37
C PRO A 543 0.54 16.36 -20.57
N THR A 544 1.14 15.95 -21.68
CA THR A 544 1.59 14.57 -21.92
C THR A 544 2.74 14.20 -20.98
N TRP A 545 3.07 12.91 -20.91
CA TRP A 545 4.25 12.43 -20.18
C TRP A 545 5.54 13.10 -20.68
N ASP A 546 5.70 13.17 -22.01
CA ASP A 546 6.84 13.81 -22.70
C ASP A 546 6.87 15.35 -22.59
N GLN A 547 5.87 15.96 -21.94
CA GLN A 547 5.85 17.39 -21.61
C GLN A 547 6.18 17.66 -20.13
N VAL A 548 6.21 16.63 -19.26
CA VAL A 548 6.57 16.77 -17.84
C VAL A 548 7.92 16.13 -17.49
N MET A 549 8.32 15.07 -18.20
CA MET A 549 9.65 14.46 -18.12
C MET A 549 10.62 15.19 -19.03
#